data_AF-A0A8T2HFK6-F1
#
_entry.id   AF-A0A8T2HFK6-F1
#
_cell.length_a   1.000
_cell.length_b   1.000
_cell.length_c   1.000
_cell.angle_alpha   90.00
_cell.angle_beta   90.00
_cell.angle_gamma   90.00
#
_symmetry.space_group_name_H-M   'P 1'
#
loop_
_entity.id
_entity.type
_entity.pdbx_description
1 polymer ?
#
loop_
_entity_poly.entity_id
_entity_poly.type
_entity_poly.pdbx_seq_one_letter_code
_entity_poly.pdbx_strand_id
1 'polypeptide(L)'
;MEVEIVWLVKAAWITVWIVSILPLVIASIPSSKLNSFRELVLSFAGRGKILHPSSQKFTVPQKFFGHFYVVGVVWTTLLLAATWMYACKMAGGSHVFSFHMTHVEHRFKVGRAVFLLLLMEIHVLRRVIESFYVFKYSTSARMHILAYVGALFYYVAAPLSLCSNIAPEVARFVGSQVAEFIASGKSHSHDFNLLLSISPLMKLGSLQWIGGAIFLWGWIHQRRCHAILGSLREYPSQEKEYIIPYGDWFEMVSCPHFLAEIVLYLGLLISSGGTDISIWLLFGFVAANLTYAAGETHRWYLQKFENYPASRHAIFPHVY
;
A
#
# COMPACT_ATOMS: atom_id res chain seq x y z
N MET A 1 -22.28 -0.72 -22.57
CA MET A 1 -22.57 -0.71 -21.12
C MET A 1 -21.49 -1.35 -20.26
N GLU A 2 -21.19 -2.65 -20.33
CA GLU A 2 -20.18 -3.27 -19.42
C GLU A 2 -18.76 -2.73 -19.60
N VAL A 3 -18.30 -2.60 -20.85
CA VAL A 3 -16.99 -2.03 -21.19
C VAL A 3 -16.90 -0.57 -20.73
N GLU A 4 -17.98 0.21 -20.88
CA GLU A 4 -18.03 1.63 -20.48
C GLU A 4 -17.92 1.81 -18.96
N ILE A 5 -18.59 0.96 -18.16
CA ILE A 5 -18.51 1.03 -16.69
C ILE A 5 -17.10 0.72 -16.21
N VAL A 6 -16.46 -0.31 -16.76
CA VAL A 6 -15.06 -0.67 -16.43
C VAL A 6 -14.12 0.50 -16.76
N TRP A 7 -14.31 1.13 -17.92
CA TRP A 7 -13.52 2.29 -18.33
C TRP A 7 -13.75 3.52 -17.44
N LEU A 8 -14.99 3.83 -17.08
CA LEU A 8 -15.32 4.94 -16.19
C LEU A 8 -14.70 4.75 -14.80
N VAL A 9 -14.79 3.54 -14.24
CA VAL A 9 -14.16 3.20 -12.96
C VAL A 9 -12.65 3.35 -13.05
N LYS A 10 -12.01 2.84 -14.11
CA LYS A 10 -10.57 3.01 -14.33
C LYS A 10 -10.17 4.48 -14.50
N ALA A 11 -10.91 5.25 -15.28
CA ALA A 11 -10.65 6.68 -15.48
C ALA A 11 -10.70 7.43 -14.15
N ALA A 12 -11.72 7.16 -13.31
CA ALA A 12 -11.81 7.75 -11.98
C ALA A 12 -10.60 7.41 -11.11
N TRP A 13 -10.14 6.15 -11.11
CA TRP A 13 -8.93 5.74 -10.37
C TRP A 13 -7.65 6.39 -10.89
N ILE A 14 -7.51 6.52 -12.20
CA ILE A 14 -6.38 7.22 -12.82
C ILE A 14 -6.36 8.68 -12.38
N THR A 15 -7.50 9.37 -12.44
CA THR A 15 -7.62 10.77 -12.00
C THR A 15 -7.23 10.93 -10.54
N VAL A 16 -7.72 10.03 -9.67
CA VAL A 16 -7.37 10.01 -8.24
C VAL A 16 -5.85 9.98 -8.04
N TRP A 17 -5.16 9.05 -8.69
CA TRP A 17 -3.71 8.92 -8.50
C TRP A 17 -2.95 10.09 -9.08
N ILE A 18 -3.33 10.59 -10.26
CA ILE A 18 -2.71 11.77 -10.87
C ILE A 18 -2.83 12.98 -9.95
N VAL A 19 -4.02 13.25 -9.41
CA VAL A 19 -4.26 14.36 -8.48
C VAL A 19 -3.48 14.19 -7.18
N SER A 20 -3.21 12.95 -6.77
CA SER A 20 -2.41 12.67 -5.56
C SER A 20 -0.90 12.79 -5.79
N ILE A 21 -0.41 12.44 -6.97
CA ILE A 21 1.02 12.47 -7.35
C ILE A 21 1.46 13.89 -7.69
N LEU A 22 0.65 14.62 -8.46
CA LEU A 22 1.05 15.90 -9.05
C LEU A 22 1.53 16.93 -8.01
N PRO A 23 0.85 17.13 -6.86
CA PRO A 23 1.34 18.04 -5.83
C PRO A 23 2.71 17.64 -5.26
N LEU A 24 2.97 16.34 -5.10
CA LEU A 24 4.23 15.83 -4.57
C LEU A 24 5.38 16.05 -5.57
N VAL A 25 5.12 15.83 -6.85
CA VAL A 25 6.10 16.08 -7.92
C VAL A 25 6.42 17.57 -8.01
N ILE A 26 5.40 18.44 -8.04
CA ILE A 26 5.60 19.89 -8.09
C ILE A 26 6.36 20.37 -6.84
N ALA A 27 6.00 19.88 -5.65
CA ALA A 27 6.69 20.24 -4.41
C ALA A 27 8.14 19.74 -4.34
N SER A 28 8.50 18.73 -5.14
CA SER A 28 9.87 18.20 -5.20
C SER A 28 10.79 19.04 -6.10
N ILE A 29 10.24 19.83 -7.03
CA ILE A 29 11.04 20.66 -7.96
C ILE A 29 11.82 21.73 -7.18
N PRO A 30 13.17 21.77 -7.30
CA PRO A 30 14.02 22.73 -6.59
C PRO A 30 13.94 24.11 -7.25
N SER A 31 12.84 24.82 -7.02
CA SER A 31 12.63 26.19 -7.49
C SER A 31 12.16 27.09 -6.36
N SER A 32 12.82 28.23 -6.19
CA SER A 32 12.46 29.24 -5.19
C SER A 32 11.02 29.77 -5.39
N LYS A 33 10.53 29.79 -6.64
CA LYS A 33 9.15 30.17 -6.97
C LYS A 33 8.09 29.22 -6.39
N LEU A 34 8.48 27.97 -6.11
CA LEU A 34 7.60 26.95 -5.58
C LEU A 34 7.72 26.79 -4.05
N ASN A 35 8.49 27.65 -3.37
CA ASN A 35 8.68 27.55 -1.93
C ASN A 35 7.36 27.63 -1.16
N SER A 36 6.49 28.60 -1.47
CA SER A 36 5.17 28.71 -0.83
C SER A 36 4.29 27.49 -1.09
N PHE A 37 4.37 26.90 -2.28
CA PHE A 37 3.64 25.67 -2.60
C PHE A 37 4.19 24.45 -1.85
N ARG A 38 5.52 24.34 -1.75
CA ARG A 38 6.19 23.30 -0.96
C ARG A 38 5.80 23.41 0.51
N GLU A 39 5.82 24.61 1.09
CA GLU A 39 5.36 24.84 2.47
C GLU A 39 3.89 24.47 2.66
N LEU A 40 3.02 24.77 1.69
CA LEU A 40 1.62 24.36 1.73
C LEU A 40 1.47 22.84 1.73
N VAL A 41 2.17 22.14 0.83
CA VAL A 41 2.17 20.67 0.77
C VAL A 41 2.71 20.07 2.07
N LEU A 42 3.78 20.64 2.64
CA LEU A 42 4.33 20.23 3.94
C LEU A 42 3.34 20.46 5.08
N SER A 43 2.60 21.57 5.07
CA SER A 43 1.60 21.87 6.09
C SER A 43 0.51 20.80 6.12
N PHE A 44 0.11 20.29 4.95
CA PHE A 44 -0.89 19.23 4.84
C PHE A 44 -0.36 17.82 5.03
N ALA A 45 0.89 17.55 4.61
CA ALA A 45 1.54 16.24 4.73
C ALA A 45 2.29 16.04 6.06
N GLY A 46 2.43 17.11 6.84
CA GLY A 46 3.19 17.18 8.08
C GLY A 46 2.69 16.20 9.13
N ARG A 47 3.63 15.44 9.70
CA ARG A 47 3.38 14.45 10.75
C ARG A 47 4.58 14.33 11.68
N GLY A 48 4.30 14.12 12.96
CA GLY A 48 5.32 13.98 14.01
C GLY A 48 6.31 15.14 13.98
N LYS A 49 7.60 14.81 13.79
CA LYS A 49 8.71 15.78 13.79
C LYS A 49 8.73 16.77 12.62
N ILE A 50 7.90 16.55 11.60
CA ILE A 50 7.82 17.39 10.39
C ILE A 50 6.60 18.37 10.48
N LEU A 51 5.76 18.24 11.52
CA LEU A 51 4.58 19.09 11.68
C LEU A 51 4.97 20.48 12.24
N HIS A 52 4.55 21.55 11.55
CA HIS A 52 4.83 22.92 11.97
C HIS A 52 3.99 23.33 13.21
N PRO A 53 4.56 24.09 14.18
CA PRO A 53 3.89 24.42 15.45
C PRO A 53 2.58 25.22 15.31
N SER A 54 2.43 26.02 14.25
CA SER A 54 1.24 26.85 14.00
C SER A 54 0.01 26.06 13.53
N SER A 55 0.16 24.79 13.16
CA SER A 55 -0.88 23.95 12.53
C SER A 55 -1.68 23.09 13.53
N GLN A 56 -1.54 23.31 14.84
CA GLN A 56 -2.11 22.40 15.85
C GLN A 56 -3.66 22.34 15.88
N LYS A 57 -4.38 23.31 15.32
CA LYS A 57 -5.87 23.32 15.34
C LYS A 57 -6.51 22.18 14.53
N PHE A 58 -5.88 21.66 13.48
CA PHE A 58 -6.46 20.66 12.58
C PHE A 58 -5.65 19.36 12.53
N THR A 59 -5.44 18.77 13.70
CA THR A 59 -4.54 17.63 13.85
C THR A 59 -5.16 16.52 14.68
N VAL A 60 -4.75 15.29 14.41
CA VAL A 60 -5.12 14.09 15.17
C VAL A 60 -3.88 13.44 15.79
N PRO A 61 -4.02 12.66 16.86
CA PRO A 61 -2.90 11.92 17.46
C PRO A 61 -2.22 10.99 16.44
N GLN A 62 -0.88 10.97 16.43
CA GLN A 62 -0.14 10.12 15.49
C GLN A 62 -0.41 8.62 15.74
N LYS A 63 -0.76 8.21 16.97
CA LYS A 63 -1.18 6.82 17.25
C LYS A 63 -2.36 6.32 16.40
N PHE A 64 -3.13 7.23 15.79
CA PHE A 64 -4.21 6.86 14.87
C PHE A 64 -3.70 6.26 13.54
N PHE A 65 -2.38 6.18 13.31
CA PHE A 65 -1.80 5.39 12.22
C PHE A 65 -2.34 3.95 12.18
N GLY A 66 -2.63 3.35 13.35
CA GLY A 66 -3.23 2.01 13.42
C GLY A 66 -4.58 1.90 12.71
N HIS A 67 -5.40 2.97 12.69
CA HIS A 67 -6.72 2.95 12.05
C HIS A 67 -6.61 2.70 10.55
N PHE A 68 -5.59 3.27 9.90
CA PHE A 68 -5.34 3.10 8.47
C PHE A 68 -5.17 1.64 8.10
N TYR A 69 -4.39 0.92 8.90
CA TYR A 69 -4.10 -0.49 8.69
C TYR A 69 -5.29 -1.38 9.06
N VAL A 70 -6.09 -1.02 10.06
CA VAL A 70 -7.35 -1.73 10.35
C VAL A 70 -8.30 -1.63 9.16
N VAL A 71 -8.50 -0.43 8.60
CA VAL A 71 -9.31 -0.23 7.38
C VAL A 71 -8.71 -1.02 6.22
N GLY A 72 -7.40 -0.96 6.04
CA GLY A 72 -6.68 -1.71 5.00
C GLY A 72 -6.89 -3.21 5.10
N VAL A 73 -6.78 -3.80 6.30
CA VAL A 73 -7.02 -5.24 6.53
C VAL A 73 -8.47 -5.60 6.23
N VAL A 74 -9.44 -4.88 6.81
CA VAL A 74 -10.87 -5.17 6.57
C VAL A 74 -11.20 -5.10 5.08
N TRP A 75 -10.76 -4.04 4.41
CA TRP A 75 -11.05 -3.84 3.00
C TRP A 75 -10.34 -4.84 2.07
N THR A 76 -9.06 -5.10 2.32
CA THR A 76 -8.28 -6.07 1.52
C THR A 76 -8.80 -7.49 1.73
N THR A 77 -9.18 -7.86 2.95
CA THR A 77 -9.82 -9.16 3.25
C THR A 77 -11.12 -9.33 2.48
N LEU A 78 -11.99 -8.30 2.46
CA LEU A 78 -13.25 -8.36 1.71
C LEU A 78 -13.02 -8.55 0.21
N LEU A 79 -12.10 -7.77 -0.38
CA LEU A 79 -11.75 -7.88 -1.80
C LEU A 79 -11.10 -9.23 -2.12
N LEU A 80 -10.19 -9.70 -1.27
CA LEU A 80 -9.52 -10.98 -1.41
C LEU A 80 -10.52 -12.12 -1.36
N ALA A 81 -11.39 -12.15 -0.34
CA ALA A 81 -12.42 -13.18 -0.20
C ALA A 81 -13.38 -13.19 -1.40
N ALA A 82 -13.90 -12.03 -1.81
CA ALA A 82 -14.80 -11.92 -2.96
C ALA A 82 -14.14 -12.42 -4.25
N THR A 83 -12.90 -11.98 -4.50
CA THR A 83 -12.13 -12.36 -5.69
C THR A 83 -11.75 -13.83 -5.68
N TRP A 84 -11.39 -14.37 -4.52
CA TRP A 84 -11.02 -15.78 -4.35
C TRP A 84 -12.23 -16.70 -4.57
N MET A 85 -13.40 -16.35 -4.02
CA MET A 85 -14.65 -17.08 -4.26
C MET A 85 -15.02 -17.07 -5.76
N TYR A 86 -14.90 -15.91 -6.42
CA TYR A 86 -15.12 -15.80 -7.86
C TYR A 86 -14.16 -16.71 -8.64
N ALA A 87 -12.87 -16.71 -8.29
CA ALA A 87 -11.86 -17.57 -8.89
C ALA A 87 -12.17 -19.08 -8.72
N CYS A 88 -12.62 -19.49 -7.53
CA CYS A 88 -13.01 -20.87 -7.24
C CYS A 88 -14.23 -21.31 -8.07
N LYS A 89 -15.27 -20.46 -8.16
CA LYS A 89 -16.45 -20.75 -8.99
C LYS A 89 -16.07 -20.93 -10.46
N MET A 90 -15.17 -20.08 -10.96
CA MET A 90 -14.64 -20.20 -12.32
C MET A 90 -13.84 -21.49 -12.53
N ALA A 91 -13.16 -22.00 -11.51
CA ALA A 91 -12.41 -23.25 -11.59
C ALA A 91 -13.29 -24.50 -11.57
N GLY A 92 -14.39 -24.48 -10.79
CA GLY A 92 -15.31 -25.62 -10.62
C GLY A 92 -16.44 -25.74 -11.65
N GLY A 93 -16.67 -24.71 -12.47
CA GLY A 93 -17.68 -24.73 -13.53
C GLY A 93 -17.33 -25.69 -14.67
N SER A 94 -17.95 -26.87 -14.68
CA SER A 94 -17.93 -27.85 -15.77
C SER A 94 -19.16 -27.68 -16.68
N HIS A 95 -19.31 -26.59 -17.44
CA HIS A 95 -20.35 -26.54 -18.49
C HIS A 95 -19.97 -25.64 -19.69
N VAL A 96 -19.70 -26.33 -20.81
CA VAL A 96 -20.19 -26.08 -22.18
C VAL A 96 -19.89 -24.74 -22.88
N PHE A 97 -18.96 -24.83 -23.84
CA PHE A 97 -18.83 -24.15 -25.15
C PHE A 97 -18.60 -22.62 -25.25
N SER A 98 -17.38 -22.29 -25.69
CA SER A 98 -16.97 -21.34 -26.76
C SER A 98 -15.92 -20.30 -26.31
N PHE A 99 -14.88 -20.14 -27.14
CA PHE A 99 -13.68 -19.28 -26.99
C PHE A 99 -12.59 -19.70 -25.95
N HIS A 100 -11.91 -20.81 -26.24
CA HIS A 100 -10.86 -21.43 -25.39
C HIS A 100 -9.69 -20.48 -24.97
N MET A 101 -9.29 -19.51 -25.80
CA MET A 101 -8.20 -18.58 -25.43
C MET A 101 -8.62 -17.48 -24.45
N THR A 102 -9.79 -16.87 -24.65
CA THR A 102 -10.26 -15.75 -23.79
C THR A 102 -10.52 -16.20 -22.36
N HIS A 103 -10.98 -17.45 -22.18
CA HIS A 103 -11.27 -18.00 -20.87
C HIS A 103 -10.00 -18.33 -20.06
N VAL A 104 -8.93 -18.78 -20.73
CA VAL A 104 -7.62 -19.02 -20.08
C VAL A 104 -6.99 -17.69 -19.66
N GLU A 105 -7.01 -16.69 -20.54
CA GLU A 105 -6.50 -15.35 -20.24
C GLU A 105 -7.27 -14.68 -19.09
N HIS A 106 -8.60 -14.81 -19.08
CA HIS A 106 -9.44 -14.27 -18.02
C HIS A 106 -9.18 -14.95 -16.67
N ARG A 107 -9.11 -16.30 -16.63
CA ARG A 107 -8.72 -17.05 -15.43
C ARG A 107 -7.35 -16.64 -14.90
N PHE A 108 -6.39 -16.38 -15.79
CA PHE A 108 -5.08 -15.86 -15.41
C PHE A 108 -5.17 -14.46 -14.79
N LYS A 109 -5.96 -13.54 -15.37
CA LYS A 109 -6.19 -12.19 -14.79
C LYS A 109 -6.79 -12.28 -13.38
N VAL A 110 -7.77 -13.16 -13.17
CA VAL A 110 -8.39 -13.38 -11.86
C VAL A 110 -7.38 -13.97 -10.87
N GLY A 111 -6.65 -15.03 -11.24
CA GLY A 111 -5.61 -15.63 -10.39
C GLY A 111 -4.51 -14.64 -10.01
N ARG A 112 -4.10 -13.78 -10.95
CA ARG A 112 -3.15 -12.70 -10.71
C ARG A 112 -3.68 -11.67 -9.71
N ALA A 113 -4.94 -11.26 -9.82
CA ALA A 113 -5.56 -10.35 -8.86
C ALA A 113 -5.65 -10.96 -7.45
N VAL A 114 -6.01 -12.25 -7.35
CA VAL A 114 -5.97 -13.02 -6.10
C VAL A 114 -4.57 -12.97 -5.48
N PHE A 115 -3.53 -13.25 -6.27
CA PHE A 115 -2.15 -13.24 -5.79
C PHE A 115 -1.70 -11.86 -5.29
N LEU A 116 -2.01 -10.79 -6.03
CA LEU A 116 -1.68 -9.42 -5.62
C LEU A 116 -2.41 -9.01 -4.35
N LEU A 117 -3.70 -9.33 -4.22
CA LEU A 117 -4.48 -9.06 -3.01
C LEU A 117 -3.98 -9.87 -1.81
N LEU A 118 -3.50 -11.10 -2.02
CA LEU A 118 -2.89 -11.92 -0.96
C LEU A 118 -1.57 -11.30 -0.48
N LEU A 119 -0.71 -10.82 -1.38
CA LEU A 119 0.50 -10.08 -1.00
C LEU A 119 0.14 -8.80 -0.23
N MET A 120 -0.84 -8.03 -0.72
CA MET A 120 -1.32 -6.83 -0.04
C MET A 120 -1.85 -7.14 1.36
N GLU A 121 -2.64 -8.21 1.52
CA GLU A 121 -3.18 -8.69 2.80
C GLU A 121 -2.06 -9.00 3.79
N ILE A 122 -1.05 -9.77 3.37
CA ILE A 122 0.14 -10.08 4.18
C ILE A 122 0.86 -8.80 4.62
N HIS A 123 0.97 -7.81 3.72
CA HIS A 123 1.57 -6.53 4.05
C HIS A 123 0.75 -5.76 5.10
N VAL A 124 -0.55 -5.55 4.87
CA VAL A 124 -1.38 -4.74 5.78
C VAL A 124 -1.60 -5.41 7.13
N LEU A 125 -1.71 -6.75 7.18
CA LEU A 125 -1.79 -7.52 8.42
C LEU A 125 -0.54 -7.32 9.29
N ARG A 126 0.65 -7.42 8.69
CA ARG A 126 1.89 -7.14 9.43
C ARG A 126 1.92 -5.67 9.88
N ARG A 127 1.53 -4.72 9.03
CA ARG A 127 1.54 -3.30 9.39
C ARG A 127 0.58 -2.97 10.54
N VAL A 128 -0.59 -3.62 10.62
CA VAL A 128 -1.52 -3.42 11.76
C VAL A 128 -0.90 -3.96 13.05
N ILE A 129 -0.27 -5.13 12.99
CA ILE A 129 0.45 -5.72 14.14
C ILE A 129 1.59 -4.79 14.59
N GLU A 130 2.43 -4.33 13.67
CA GLU A 130 3.51 -3.38 13.98
C GLU A 130 2.98 -2.08 14.61
N SER A 131 1.84 -1.58 14.14
CA SER A 131 1.21 -0.35 14.65
C SER A 131 0.79 -0.45 16.11
N PHE A 132 0.38 -1.63 16.56
CA PHE A 132 -0.04 -1.85 17.94
C PHE A 132 1.09 -2.32 18.86
N TYR A 133 2.04 -3.10 18.34
CA TYR A 133 3.03 -3.79 19.18
C TYR A 133 4.47 -3.29 19.01
N VAL A 134 4.81 -2.67 17.88
CA VAL A 134 6.19 -2.21 17.59
C VAL A 134 6.31 -0.69 17.74
N PHE A 135 5.35 0.08 17.21
CA PHE A 135 5.44 1.54 17.25
C PHE A 135 4.96 2.14 18.57
N LYS A 136 5.91 2.69 19.31
CA LYS A 136 5.68 3.51 20.50
C LYS A 136 5.62 4.99 20.10
N TYR A 137 4.42 5.48 19.79
CA TYR A 137 4.18 6.88 19.46
C TYR A 137 4.22 7.74 20.72
N SER A 138 4.93 8.87 20.67
CA SER A 138 4.86 9.85 21.76
C SER A 138 3.45 10.43 21.87
N THR A 139 2.99 10.66 23.09
CA THR A 139 1.70 11.28 23.43
C THR A 139 1.51 12.65 22.78
N SER A 140 2.59 13.40 22.58
CA SER A 140 2.59 14.72 21.94
C SER A 140 2.66 14.67 20.41
N ALA A 141 2.85 13.50 19.81
CA ALA A 141 3.03 13.39 18.37
C ALA A 141 1.69 13.48 17.62
N ARG A 142 1.61 14.35 16.62
CA ARG A 142 0.37 14.67 15.89
C ARG A 142 0.56 14.57 14.38
N MET A 143 -0.53 14.41 13.64
CA MET A 143 -0.56 14.52 12.17
C MET A 143 -1.72 15.40 11.73
N HIS A 144 -1.59 16.06 10.58
CA HIS A 144 -2.66 16.88 10.03
C HIS A 144 -3.88 16.03 9.61
N ILE A 145 -5.10 16.56 9.75
CA ILE A 145 -6.33 15.83 9.44
C ILE A 145 -6.44 15.45 7.95
N LEU A 146 -5.93 16.28 7.05
CA LEU A 146 -5.92 15.97 5.61
C LEU A 146 -4.99 14.79 5.29
N ALA A 147 -3.82 14.70 5.93
CA ALA A 147 -2.96 13.53 5.82
C ALA A 147 -3.65 12.27 6.38
N TYR A 148 -4.41 12.42 7.47
CA TYR A 148 -5.18 11.32 8.05
C TYR A 148 -6.26 10.79 7.09
N VAL A 149 -7.08 11.69 6.53
CA VAL A 149 -8.13 11.31 5.56
C VAL A 149 -7.51 10.77 4.27
N GLY A 150 -6.43 11.39 3.77
CA GLY A 150 -5.71 10.91 2.60
C GLY A 150 -5.11 9.51 2.80
N ALA A 151 -4.61 9.21 4.00
CA ALA A 151 -4.13 7.88 4.34
C ALA A 151 -5.27 6.84 4.39
N LEU A 152 -6.41 7.17 4.99
CA LEU A 152 -7.59 6.28 4.97
C LEU A 152 -8.03 5.98 3.53
N PHE A 153 -8.10 7.01 2.69
CA PHE A 153 -8.43 6.87 1.29
C PHE A 153 -7.43 5.96 0.55
N TYR A 154 -6.13 6.14 0.81
CA TYR A 154 -5.08 5.31 0.21
C TYR A 154 -5.29 3.80 0.49
N TYR A 155 -5.63 3.42 1.74
CA TYR A 155 -5.84 2.01 2.09
C TYR A 155 -7.13 1.40 1.48
N VAL A 156 -8.03 2.23 0.96
CA VAL A 156 -9.16 1.78 0.13
C VAL A 156 -8.74 1.68 -1.35
N ALA A 157 -8.05 2.71 -1.86
CA ALA A 157 -7.69 2.83 -3.26
C ALA A 157 -6.60 1.85 -3.71
N ALA A 158 -5.60 1.57 -2.86
CA ALA A 158 -4.48 0.72 -3.21
C ALA A 158 -4.90 -0.74 -3.51
N PRO A 159 -5.64 -1.45 -2.62
CA PRO A 159 -6.12 -2.81 -2.93
C PRO A 159 -7.04 -2.84 -4.16
N LEU A 160 -7.91 -1.83 -4.35
CA LEU A 160 -8.77 -1.73 -5.53
C LEU A 160 -7.97 -1.58 -6.83
N SER A 161 -6.85 -0.85 -6.79
CA SER A 161 -5.97 -0.69 -7.95
C SER A 161 -5.31 -2.00 -8.37
N LEU A 162 -5.10 -2.94 -7.44
CA LEU A 162 -4.52 -4.25 -7.72
C LEU A 162 -5.51 -5.21 -8.42
N CYS A 163 -6.81 -4.99 -8.27
CA CYS A 163 -7.86 -5.82 -8.86
C CYS A 163 -8.82 -5.06 -9.79
N SER A 164 -8.49 -3.84 -10.20
CA SER A 164 -9.38 -2.93 -10.95
C SER A 164 -9.94 -3.54 -12.24
N ASN A 165 -9.16 -4.37 -12.92
CA ASN A 165 -9.55 -5.05 -14.17
C ASN A 165 -10.73 -6.01 -14.03
N ILE A 166 -10.86 -6.63 -12.86
CA ILE A 166 -11.89 -7.65 -12.59
C ILE A 166 -12.93 -7.17 -11.56
N ALA A 167 -12.67 -6.06 -10.88
CA ALA A 167 -13.50 -5.59 -9.78
C ALA A 167 -14.99 -5.43 -10.15
N PRO A 168 -15.37 -4.91 -11.34
CA PRO A 168 -16.78 -4.82 -11.71
C PRO A 168 -17.47 -6.18 -11.92
N GLU A 169 -16.71 -7.19 -12.38
CA GLU A 169 -17.22 -8.56 -12.59
C GLU A 169 -17.39 -9.26 -11.24
N VAL A 170 -16.40 -9.12 -10.35
CA VAL A 170 -16.47 -9.64 -8.98
C VAL A 170 -17.60 -8.98 -8.20
N ALA A 171 -17.81 -7.67 -8.35
CA ALA A 171 -18.91 -6.95 -7.69
C ALA A 171 -20.29 -7.47 -8.13
N ARG A 172 -20.47 -7.71 -9.44
CA ARG A 172 -21.69 -8.32 -9.99
C ARG A 172 -21.91 -9.73 -9.47
N PHE A 173 -20.84 -10.54 -9.43
CA PHE A 173 -20.87 -11.87 -8.87
C PHE A 173 -21.33 -11.85 -7.40
N VAL A 174 -20.70 -11.04 -6.55
CA VAL A 174 -21.10 -10.89 -5.14
C VAL A 174 -22.56 -10.44 -5.03
N GLY A 175 -22.99 -9.46 -5.84
CA GLY A 175 -24.38 -9.00 -5.90
C GLY A 175 -25.36 -10.14 -6.20
N SER A 176 -25.05 -11.01 -7.16
CA SER A 176 -25.88 -12.18 -7.48
C SER A 176 -25.94 -13.20 -6.33
N GLN A 177 -24.82 -13.46 -5.65
CA GLN A 177 -24.79 -14.39 -4.52
C GLN A 177 -25.60 -13.85 -3.33
N VAL A 178 -25.55 -12.54 -3.08
CA VAL A 178 -26.34 -11.89 -2.02
C VAL A 178 -27.84 -11.95 -2.36
N ALA A 179 -28.22 -11.66 -3.61
CA ALA A 179 -29.61 -11.74 -4.05
C ALA A 179 -30.16 -13.19 -3.94
N GLU A 180 -29.37 -14.18 -4.35
CA GLU A 180 -29.72 -15.60 -4.24
C GLU A 180 -29.88 -16.04 -2.78
N PHE A 181 -28.97 -15.60 -1.89
CA PHE A 181 -29.07 -15.87 -0.45
C PHE A 181 -30.34 -15.27 0.17
N ILE A 182 -30.68 -14.02 -0.19
CA ILE A 182 -31.91 -13.36 0.27
C ILE A 182 -33.16 -14.10 -0.24
N ALA A 183 -33.16 -14.55 -1.49
CA ALA A 183 -34.31 -15.22 -2.09
C ALA A 183 -34.51 -16.66 -1.60
N SER A 184 -33.42 -17.41 -1.37
CA SER A 184 -33.47 -18.85 -1.07
C SER A 184 -33.35 -19.21 0.42
N GLY A 185 -32.81 -18.32 1.25
CA GLY A 185 -32.67 -18.51 2.71
C GLY A 185 -31.82 -19.71 3.15
N LYS A 186 -31.17 -20.43 2.22
CA LYS A 186 -30.35 -21.61 2.51
C LYS A 186 -28.86 -21.27 2.45
N SER A 187 -28.15 -21.60 3.53
CA SER A 187 -26.71 -21.74 3.49
C SER A 187 -26.37 -23.04 2.76
N HIS A 188 -25.93 -22.95 1.50
CA HIS A 188 -25.33 -24.10 0.84
C HIS A 188 -24.00 -24.41 1.53
N SER A 189 -23.93 -25.55 2.21
CA SER A 189 -22.66 -26.13 2.66
C SER A 189 -21.85 -26.52 1.43
N HIS A 190 -20.93 -25.65 1.02
CA HIS A 190 -19.98 -25.97 -0.04
C HIS A 190 -18.94 -26.95 0.50
N ASP A 191 -18.82 -28.13 -0.14
CA ASP A 191 -17.69 -29.02 0.11
C ASP A 191 -16.39 -28.27 -0.19
N PHE A 192 -15.57 -28.06 0.85
CA PHE A 192 -14.29 -27.38 0.72
C PHE A 192 -13.32 -28.28 -0.04
N ASN A 193 -13.12 -28.01 -1.32
CA ASN A 193 -12.11 -28.68 -2.13
C ASN A 193 -10.81 -27.85 -2.13
N LEU A 194 -9.80 -28.31 -1.38
CA LEU A 194 -8.51 -27.63 -1.26
C LEU A 194 -7.85 -27.41 -2.62
N LEU A 195 -7.89 -28.41 -3.52
CA LEU A 195 -7.29 -28.33 -4.85
C LEU A 195 -7.97 -27.25 -5.70
N LEU A 196 -9.31 -27.14 -5.62
CA LEU A 196 -10.06 -26.09 -6.29
C LEU A 196 -9.68 -24.71 -5.74
N SER A 197 -9.48 -24.60 -4.42
CA SER A 197 -9.13 -23.36 -3.73
C SER A 197 -7.75 -22.83 -4.11
N ILE A 198 -6.75 -23.71 -4.27
CA ILE A 198 -5.38 -23.31 -4.67
C ILE A 198 -5.19 -23.18 -6.19
N SER A 199 -6.15 -23.67 -6.99
CA SER A 199 -6.09 -23.64 -8.45
C SER A 199 -5.82 -22.26 -9.08
N PRO A 200 -6.28 -21.12 -8.52
CA PRO A 200 -5.96 -19.79 -9.07
C PRO A 200 -4.47 -19.45 -8.96
N LEU A 201 -3.77 -19.98 -7.94
CA LEU A 201 -2.35 -19.73 -7.71
C LEU A 201 -1.44 -20.65 -8.55
N MET A 202 -1.90 -21.87 -8.85
CA MET A 202 -1.12 -22.84 -9.64
C MET A 202 -0.91 -22.40 -11.11
N LYS A 203 -1.71 -21.47 -11.60
CA LYS A 203 -1.68 -20.99 -13.00
C LYS A 203 -0.86 -19.71 -13.20
N LEU A 204 -0.16 -19.24 -12.16
CA LEU A 204 0.67 -18.04 -12.23
C LEU A 204 1.98 -18.33 -12.98
N GLY A 205 2.45 -17.35 -13.76
CA GLY A 205 3.71 -17.44 -14.48
C GLY A 205 4.92 -17.12 -13.59
N SER A 206 6.13 -17.35 -14.11
CA SER A 206 7.39 -17.06 -13.41
C SER A 206 7.50 -15.58 -13.01
N LEU A 207 7.01 -14.67 -13.84
CA LEU A 207 7.02 -13.23 -13.56
C LEU A 207 6.26 -12.87 -12.27
N GLN A 208 5.14 -13.53 -11.98
CA GLN A 208 4.37 -13.32 -10.77
C GLN A 208 5.19 -13.68 -9.53
N TRP A 209 5.86 -14.83 -9.57
CA TRP A 209 6.70 -15.32 -8.48
C TRP A 209 7.97 -14.51 -8.29
N ILE A 210 8.60 -14.02 -9.38
CA ILE A 210 9.75 -13.10 -9.31
C ILE A 210 9.32 -11.80 -8.60
N GLY A 211 8.20 -11.19 -9.01
CA GLY A 211 7.66 -10.02 -8.32
C GLY A 211 7.33 -10.30 -6.85
N GLY A 212 6.80 -11.50 -6.55
CA GLY A 212 6.54 -11.96 -5.19
C GLY A 212 7.82 -12.09 -4.34
N ALA A 213 8.91 -12.58 -4.93
CA ALA A 213 10.20 -12.65 -4.25
C ALA A 213 10.78 -11.26 -3.95
N ILE A 214 10.70 -10.31 -4.90
CA ILE A 214 11.09 -8.91 -4.70
C ILE A 214 10.23 -8.27 -3.61
N PHE A 215 8.92 -8.54 -3.63
CA PHE A 215 7.98 -8.10 -2.60
C PHE A 215 8.41 -8.59 -1.21
N LEU A 216 8.68 -9.90 -1.07
CA LEU A 216 9.10 -10.49 0.20
C LEU A 216 10.44 -9.93 0.68
N TRP A 217 11.37 -9.66 -0.23
CA TRP A 217 12.65 -9.06 0.11
C TRP A 217 12.47 -7.65 0.71
N GLY A 218 11.71 -6.77 0.05
CA GLY A 218 11.36 -5.45 0.59
C GLY A 218 10.58 -5.56 1.91
N TRP A 219 9.64 -6.50 2.00
CA TRP A 219 8.85 -6.75 3.22
C TRP A 219 9.73 -7.14 4.42
N ILE A 220 10.76 -7.98 4.22
CA ILE A 220 11.69 -8.40 5.28
C ILE A 220 12.53 -7.21 5.78
N HIS A 221 13.14 -6.45 4.89
CA HIS A 221 13.95 -5.29 5.27
C HIS A 221 13.12 -4.20 5.94
N GLN A 222 11.90 -3.98 5.46
CA GLN A 222 11.02 -3.02 6.10
C GLN A 222 10.68 -3.43 7.54
N ARG A 223 10.33 -4.71 7.76
CA ARG A 223 10.05 -5.24 9.11
C ARG A 223 11.24 -5.07 10.04
N ARG A 224 12.46 -5.36 9.56
CA ARG A 224 13.71 -5.17 10.33
C ARG A 224 13.91 -3.70 10.68
N CYS A 225 13.75 -2.80 9.72
CA CYS A 225 13.87 -1.36 9.96
C CYS A 225 12.84 -0.86 10.97
N HIS A 226 11.60 -1.35 10.93
CA HIS A 226 10.58 -0.98 11.92
C HIS A 226 10.88 -1.53 13.31
N ALA A 227 11.40 -2.75 13.41
CA ALA A 227 11.83 -3.31 14.69
C ALA A 227 12.95 -2.46 15.31
N ILE A 228 13.95 -2.05 14.52
CA ILE A 228 15.01 -1.12 14.94
C ILE A 228 14.41 0.20 15.44
N LEU A 229 13.51 0.83 14.65
CA LEU A 229 12.89 2.09 15.06
C LEU A 229 12.03 1.96 16.33
N GLY A 230 11.37 0.81 16.51
CA GLY A 230 10.59 0.50 17.70
C GLY A 230 11.45 0.33 18.96
N SER A 231 12.60 -0.34 18.85
CA SER A 231 13.51 -0.57 19.99
C SER A 231 14.18 0.70 20.49
N LEU A 232 14.33 1.73 19.65
CA LEU A 232 14.87 3.04 20.07
C LEU A 232 13.98 3.79 21.07
N ARG A 233 12.74 3.33 21.28
CA ARG A 233 11.77 3.97 22.19
C ARG A 233 11.28 3.00 23.25
N GLU A 234 12.11 2.04 23.63
CA GLU A 234 11.66 0.96 24.49
C GLU A 234 11.33 1.44 25.90
N TYR A 235 12.11 2.38 26.43
CA TYR A 235 11.97 2.92 27.78
C TYR A 235 11.23 4.28 27.81
N PRO A 236 10.36 4.54 28.80
CA PRO A 236 9.61 5.81 28.91
C PRO A 236 10.50 7.05 28.97
N SER A 237 11.71 6.94 29.53
CA SER A 237 12.70 8.02 29.55
C SER A 237 13.13 8.48 28.15
N GLN A 238 12.99 7.62 27.14
CA GLN A 238 13.36 7.88 25.74
C GLN A 238 12.19 8.45 24.91
N GLU A 239 11.00 8.66 25.48
CA GLU A 239 9.83 9.14 24.72
C GLU A 239 10.08 10.53 24.08
N LYS A 240 10.90 11.36 24.73
CA LYS A 240 11.18 12.74 24.32
C LYS A 240 12.48 12.92 23.53
N GLU A 241 13.38 11.93 23.56
CA GLU A 241 14.69 12.02 22.93
C GLU A 241 14.70 11.30 21.59
N TYR A 242 15.31 11.91 20.57
CA TYR A 242 15.48 11.27 19.27
C TYR A 242 16.86 10.62 19.22
N ILE A 243 16.92 9.39 18.71
CA ILE A 243 18.15 8.61 18.57
C ILE A 243 18.41 8.35 17.09
N ILE A 244 19.68 8.36 16.67
CA ILE A 244 20.10 8.00 15.31
C ILE A 244 20.00 6.47 15.17
N PRO A 245 19.20 5.94 14.22
CA PRO A 245 19.09 4.49 13.99
C PRO A 245 20.34 3.93 13.29
N TYR A 246 20.71 2.69 13.64
CA TYR A 246 21.81 1.92 13.03
C TYR A 246 21.35 0.47 12.77
N GLY A 247 22.03 -0.22 11.86
CA GLY A 247 21.72 -1.58 11.43
C GLY A 247 20.83 -1.65 10.18
N ASP A 248 20.90 -2.80 9.50
CA ASP A 248 20.27 -3.01 8.18
C ASP A 248 20.66 -1.87 7.19
N TRP A 249 19.74 -1.43 6.34
CA TRP A 249 19.97 -0.34 5.39
C TRP A 249 20.08 1.06 6.02
N PHE A 250 19.95 1.22 7.35
CA PHE A 250 20.19 2.52 7.99
C PHE A 250 21.65 2.97 7.84
N GLU A 251 22.60 2.05 7.61
CA GLU A 251 24.00 2.43 7.36
C GLU A 251 24.20 3.21 6.06
N MET A 252 23.29 3.06 5.08
CA MET A 252 23.40 3.69 3.77
C MET A 252 22.47 4.89 3.61
N VAL A 253 21.26 4.82 4.17
CA VAL A 253 20.21 5.81 3.97
C VAL A 253 19.47 6.13 5.25
N SER A 254 18.87 7.31 5.30
CA SER A 254 18.18 7.82 6.49
C SER A 254 16.79 7.19 6.67
N CYS A 255 16.13 6.85 5.57
CA CYS A 255 14.78 6.28 5.56
C CYS A 255 14.71 4.93 4.82
N PRO A 256 15.44 3.89 5.26
CA PRO A 256 15.45 2.60 4.59
C PRO A 256 14.11 1.87 4.60
N HIS A 257 13.28 2.09 5.63
CA HIS A 257 11.92 1.57 5.70
C HIS A 257 11.01 2.13 4.61
N PHE A 258 11.28 3.34 4.13
CA PHE A 258 10.61 3.93 2.96
C PHE A 258 11.15 3.34 1.66
N LEU A 259 12.47 3.15 1.53
CA LEU A 259 13.05 2.45 0.39
C LEU A 259 12.50 1.03 0.27
N ALA A 260 12.44 0.29 1.37
CA ALA A 260 11.92 -1.08 1.42
C ALA A 260 10.44 -1.17 1.04
N GLU A 261 9.63 -0.15 1.38
CA GLU A 261 8.26 -0.01 0.90
C GLU A 261 8.22 0.20 -0.63
N ILE A 262 9.10 1.04 -1.18
CA ILE A 262 9.18 1.21 -2.65
C ILE A 262 9.53 -0.12 -3.32
N VAL A 263 10.50 -0.88 -2.77
CA VAL A 263 10.89 -2.20 -3.29
C VAL A 263 9.71 -3.18 -3.26
N LEU A 264 8.92 -3.21 -2.20
CA LEU A 264 7.78 -4.14 -2.15
C LEU A 264 6.65 -3.76 -3.11
N TYR A 265 6.39 -2.46 -3.31
CA TYR A 265 5.43 -2.01 -4.35
C TYR A 265 5.96 -2.25 -5.77
N LEU A 266 7.27 -2.20 -5.99
CA LEU A 266 7.89 -2.64 -7.25
C LEU A 266 7.64 -4.14 -7.48
N GLY A 267 7.72 -4.95 -6.43
CA GLY A 267 7.34 -6.36 -6.46
C GLY A 267 5.88 -6.56 -6.90
N LEU A 268 4.93 -5.81 -6.34
CA LEU A 268 3.51 -5.83 -6.77
C LEU A 268 3.35 -5.44 -8.24
N LEU A 269 4.06 -4.40 -8.68
CA LEU A 269 4.04 -3.96 -10.08
C LEU A 269 4.53 -5.06 -11.03
N ILE A 270 5.65 -5.70 -10.71
CA ILE A 270 6.20 -6.81 -11.49
C ILE A 270 5.24 -8.00 -11.47
N SER A 271 4.70 -8.37 -10.31
CA SER A 271 3.73 -9.47 -10.19
C SER A 271 2.46 -9.22 -11.00
N SER A 272 2.05 -7.95 -11.14
CA SER A 272 0.92 -7.56 -11.99
C SER A 272 1.21 -7.72 -13.49
N GLY A 273 2.46 -7.91 -13.89
CA GLY A 273 2.87 -7.92 -15.29
C GLY A 273 2.97 -6.52 -15.93
N GLY A 274 2.79 -5.44 -15.17
CA GLY A 274 2.96 -4.07 -15.65
C GLY A 274 1.95 -3.61 -16.71
N THR A 275 0.86 -4.35 -16.92
CA THR A 275 -0.10 -4.07 -18.01
C THR A 275 -1.14 -3.01 -17.67
N ASP A 276 -1.33 -2.68 -16.38
CA ASP A 276 -2.36 -1.75 -15.94
C ASP A 276 -1.74 -0.44 -15.45
N ILE A 277 -2.15 0.67 -16.07
CA ILE A 277 -1.73 2.02 -15.71
C ILE A 277 -2.05 2.37 -14.26
N SER A 278 -3.13 1.83 -13.69
CA SER A 278 -3.54 2.08 -12.30
C SER A 278 -2.48 1.58 -11.32
N ILE A 279 -1.80 0.47 -11.64
CA ILE A 279 -0.75 -0.12 -10.80
C ILE A 279 0.56 0.67 -10.94
N TRP A 280 0.86 1.16 -12.14
CA TRP A 280 1.97 2.10 -12.36
C TRP A 280 1.77 3.39 -11.58
N LEU A 281 0.56 3.94 -11.58
CA LEU A 281 0.22 5.14 -10.84
C LEU A 281 0.26 4.91 -9.33
N LEU A 282 -0.24 3.76 -8.83
CA LEU A 282 -0.08 3.37 -7.42
C LEU A 282 1.40 3.31 -7.03
N PHE A 283 2.24 2.63 -7.82
CA PHE A 283 3.69 2.56 -7.58
C PHE A 283 4.33 3.95 -7.60
N GLY A 284 4.01 4.77 -8.61
CA GLY A 284 4.50 6.14 -8.75
C GLY A 284 4.11 7.03 -7.57
N PHE A 285 2.87 6.91 -7.07
CA PHE A 285 2.43 7.59 -5.86
C PHE A 285 3.23 7.18 -4.64
N VAL A 286 3.40 5.87 -4.40
CA VAL A 286 4.18 5.36 -3.27
C VAL A 286 5.62 5.86 -3.36
N ALA A 287 6.26 5.73 -4.52
CA ALA A 287 7.63 6.20 -4.73
C ALA A 287 7.77 7.71 -4.51
N ALA A 288 6.89 8.53 -5.10
CA ALA A 288 6.93 9.98 -4.96
C ALA A 288 6.69 10.43 -3.50
N ASN A 289 5.64 9.92 -2.86
CA ASN A 289 5.27 10.29 -1.49
C ASN A 289 6.37 9.92 -0.48
N LEU A 290 6.93 8.72 -0.61
CA LEU A 290 7.96 8.24 0.31
C LEU A 290 9.32 8.88 0.07
N THR A 291 9.68 9.15 -1.19
CA THR A 291 10.89 9.89 -1.54
C THR A 291 10.81 11.32 -0.99
N TYR A 292 9.66 11.98 -1.16
CA TYR A 292 9.43 13.31 -0.61
C TYR A 292 9.54 13.32 0.92
N ALA A 293 8.85 12.39 1.60
CA ALA A 293 8.91 12.25 3.06
C ALA A 293 10.33 11.91 3.58
N ALA A 294 11.09 11.13 2.83
CA ALA A 294 12.48 10.81 3.16
C ALA A 294 13.38 12.03 3.09
N GLY A 295 13.23 12.86 2.06
CA GLY A 295 13.98 14.11 1.91
C GLY A 295 13.78 15.06 3.08
N GLU A 296 12.54 15.24 3.54
CA GLU A 296 12.25 16.06 4.73
C GLU A 296 12.80 15.43 6.01
N THR A 297 12.68 14.10 6.14
CA THR A 297 13.19 13.38 7.30
C THR A 297 14.71 13.47 7.41
N HIS A 298 15.41 13.39 6.26
CA HIS A 298 16.86 13.52 6.17
C HIS A 298 17.32 14.94 6.52
N ARG A 299 16.68 15.98 5.95
CA ARG A 299 16.92 17.39 6.33
C ARG A 299 16.77 17.61 7.83
N TRP A 300 15.72 17.06 8.42
CA TRP A 300 15.48 17.16 9.85
C TRP A 300 16.61 16.48 10.65
N TYR A 301 17.11 15.31 10.22
CA TYR A 301 18.22 14.64 10.90
C TYR A 301 19.51 15.47 10.87
N LEU A 302 19.86 16.04 9.72
CA LEU A 302 21.03 16.91 9.55
C LEU A 302 20.95 18.18 10.43
N GLN A 303 19.76 18.74 10.61
CA GLN A 303 19.55 19.91 11.48
C GLN A 303 19.56 19.55 12.97
N LYS A 304 19.11 18.34 13.31
CA LYS A 304 18.92 17.92 14.71
C LYS A 304 20.19 17.39 15.36
N PHE A 305 21.04 16.69 14.60
CA PHE A 305 22.22 16.01 15.13
C PHE A 305 23.49 16.55 14.48
N GLU A 306 24.35 17.18 15.28
CA GLU A 306 25.65 17.66 14.84
C GLU A 306 26.56 16.53 14.33
N ASN A 307 26.42 15.32 14.92
CA ASN A 307 27.19 14.13 14.58
C ASN A 307 26.45 13.15 13.65
N TYR A 308 25.48 13.62 12.85
CA TYR A 308 24.78 12.75 11.90
C TYR A 308 25.75 12.20 10.82
N PRO A 309 25.70 10.91 10.45
CA PRO A 309 26.62 10.35 9.46
C PRO A 309 26.49 11.01 8.08
N ALA A 310 27.54 11.71 7.65
CA ALA A 310 27.56 12.45 6.39
C ALA A 310 27.51 11.56 5.13
N SER A 311 27.84 10.26 5.26
CA SER A 311 27.76 9.29 4.17
C SER A 311 26.34 8.82 3.85
N ARG A 312 25.37 9.08 4.74
CA ARG A 312 23.98 8.63 4.56
C ARG A 312 23.24 9.51 3.58
N HIS A 313 22.55 8.88 2.64
CA HIS A 313 21.64 9.55 1.72
C HIS A 313 20.22 9.59 2.33
N ALA A 314 19.27 10.28 1.70
CA ALA A 314 17.90 10.36 2.18
C ALA A 314 17.17 9.02 2.05
N ILE A 315 17.20 8.40 0.86
CA ILE A 315 16.45 7.18 0.54
C ILE A 315 17.11 6.27 -0.51
N PHE A 316 17.77 6.81 -1.54
CA PHE A 316 18.41 6.03 -2.61
C PHE A 316 19.93 6.06 -2.41
N PRO A 317 20.57 4.91 -2.08
CA PRO A 317 22.01 4.87 -1.84
C PRO A 317 22.79 5.47 -3.01
N HIS A 318 23.76 6.33 -2.71
CA HIS A 318 24.64 6.98 -3.70
C HIS A 318 23.95 7.91 -4.71
N VAL A 319 22.66 8.23 -4.51
CA VAL A 319 21.90 9.08 -5.43
C VAL A 319 21.18 10.21 -4.70
N TYR A 320 20.31 9.89 -3.72
CA TYR A 320 19.46 10.87 -3.06
C TYR A 320 19.16 10.55 -1.61
#